data_AF-A0A9X8HA17-F1
#
_entry.id   AF-A0A9X8HA17-F1
#
_cell.length_a   1.000
_cell.length_b   1.000
_cell.length_c   1.000
_cell.angle_alpha   90.00
_cell.angle_beta   90.00
_cell.angle_gamma   90.00
#
_symmetry.space_group_name_H-M   'P 1'
#
loop_
_entity.id
_entity.type
_entity.pdbx_description
1 polymer ?
#
loop_
_entity_poly.entity_id
_entity_poly.type
_entity_poly.pdbx_seq_one_letter_code
_entity_poly.pdbx_strand_id
1 'polypeptide(L)'
;MLNFVNRCTFPVSLYKVDRLLCTLQTNGQCGDTLVDREHTMYRHTNAADATLVELTLADRKLWYDISAIPPGCGNGMSYADCVRNSGGAKGYNIPVSVLPTKYDGNAQKGNCHKVTCTRAECPDAYLYPFDDLKMKDCPDDEVFVVTFCP
;
A
#
# COMPACT_ATOMS: atom_id res chain seq x y z
N MET A 1 5.28 -13.78 -0.08
CA MET A 1 3.92 -14.12 -0.61
C MET A 1 2.94 -13.02 -0.18
N LEU A 2 1.97 -12.68 -1.03
CA LEU A 2 0.94 -11.67 -0.73
C LEU A 2 -0.45 -12.30 -0.77
N ASN A 3 -1.25 -12.06 0.27
CA ASN A 3 -2.67 -12.41 0.28
C ASN A 3 -3.52 -11.16 0.48
N PHE A 4 -4.39 -10.87 -0.47
CA PHE A 4 -5.32 -9.76 -0.43
C PHE A 4 -6.69 -10.26 0.03
N VAL A 5 -7.30 -9.56 0.98
CA VAL A 5 -8.62 -9.87 1.54
C VAL A 5 -9.52 -8.66 1.40
N ASN A 6 -10.75 -8.88 0.92
CA ASN A 6 -11.76 -7.83 0.82
C ASN A 6 -12.78 -7.93 1.96
N ARG A 7 -12.82 -6.94 2.84
CA ARG A 7 -13.84 -6.78 3.89
C ARG A 7 -14.84 -5.65 3.60
N CYS A 8 -14.71 -5.00 2.44
CA CYS A 8 -15.65 -4.00 1.99
C CYS A 8 -16.99 -4.63 1.61
N THR A 9 -18.06 -3.84 1.69
CA THR A 9 -19.42 -4.24 1.26
C THR A 9 -19.58 -4.28 -0.27
N PHE A 10 -18.51 -4.04 -1.03
CA PHE A 10 -18.49 -4.02 -2.49
C PHE A 10 -17.25 -4.77 -3.02
N PRO A 11 -17.27 -5.22 -4.30
CA PRO A 11 -16.12 -5.88 -4.91
C PRO A 11 -14.91 -4.95 -5.09
N VAL A 12 -13.72 -5.46 -4.83
CA VAL A 12 -12.45 -4.75 -5.05
C VAL A 12 -11.79 -5.25 -6.32
N SER A 13 -11.73 -4.42 -7.34
CA SER A 13 -10.89 -4.64 -8.52
C SER A 13 -9.43 -4.33 -8.16
N LEU A 14 -8.61 -5.36 -7.96
CA LEU A 14 -7.22 -5.25 -7.54
C LEU A 14 -6.32 -5.12 -8.77
N TYR A 15 -5.64 -3.98 -8.88
CA TYR A 15 -4.64 -3.74 -9.91
C TYR A 15 -3.24 -3.88 -9.33
N LYS A 16 -2.32 -4.44 -10.12
CA LYS A 16 -0.87 -4.41 -9.91
C LYS A 16 -0.27 -3.54 -11.02
N VAL A 17 0.34 -2.43 -10.65
CA VAL A 17 0.63 -1.33 -11.59
C VAL A 17 -0.65 -1.00 -12.40
N ASP A 18 -0.66 -1.21 -13.71
CA ASP A 18 -1.83 -0.94 -14.57
C ASP A 18 -2.56 -2.22 -15.02
N ARG A 19 -2.17 -3.39 -14.50
CA ARG A 19 -2.77 -4.69 -14.84
C ARG A 19 -3.80 -5.10 -13.80
N LEU A 20 -5.03 -5.41 -14.24
CA LEU A 20 -6.00 -6.08 -13.37
C LEU A 20 -5.46 -7.47 -12.98
N LEU A 21 -5.23 -7.67 -11.69
CA LEU A 21 -4.79 -8.96 -11.15
C LEU A 21 -6.00 -9.88 -10.94
N CYS A 22 -7.02 -9.37 -10.26
CA CYS A 22 -8.25 -10.10 -9.93
C CYS A 22 -9.33 -9.15 -9.40
N THR A 23 -10.57 -9.63 -9.32
CA THR A 23 -11.67 -8.94 -8.63
C THR A 23 -12.07 -9.73 -7.39
N LEU A 24 -11.81 -9.15 -6.22
CA LEU A 24 -12.17 -9.71 -4.92
C LEU A 24 -13.64 -9.42 -4.63
N GLN A 25 -14.50 -10.45 -4.61
CA GLN A 25 -15.85 -10.29 -4.09
C GLN A 25 -15.82 -9.93 -2.59
N THR A 26 -16.93 -9.48 -2.01
CA THR A 26 -17.03 -9.28 -0.55
C THR A 26 -16.64 -10.56 0.19
N ASN A 27 -15.75 -10.45 1.18
CA ASN A 27 -15.11 -11.56 1.90
C ASN A 27 -14.25 -12.49 1.02
N GLY A 28 -13.99 -12.11 -0.22
CA GLY A 28 -13.11 -12.83 -1.14
C GLY A 28 -11.63 -12.56 -0.88
N GLN A 29 -10.79 -13.40 -1.47
CA GLN A 29 -9.33 -13.31 -1.38
C GLN A 29 -8.64 -13.56 -2.72
N CYS A 30 -7.42 -13.08 -2.85
CA CYS A 30 -6.59 -13.20 -4.04
C CYS A 30 -5.11 -13.16 -3.65
N GLY A 31 -4.28 -13.95 -4.32
CA GLY A 31 -2.85 -14.02 -4.02
C GLY A 31 -1.99 -13.39 -5.11
N ASP A 32 -0.81 -12.93 -4.72
CA ASP A 32 0.29 -12.63 -5.66
C ASP A 32 1.63 -13.05 -5.05
N THR A 33 2.65 -13.14 -5.90
CA THR A 33 4.04 -13.38 -5.49
C THR A 33 4.94 -12.35 -6.15
N LEU A 34 5.82 -11.75 -5.34
CA LEU A 34 6.84 -10.84 -5.85
C LEU A 34 8.02 -11.63 -6.41
N VAL A 35 8.64 -11.10 -7.46
CA VAL A 35 9.89 -11.62 -8.01
C VAL A 35 11.08 -10.78 -7.57
N ASP A 36 12.29 -11.34 -7.65
CA ASP A 36 13.51 -10.60 -7.28
C ASP A 36 13.67 -9.33 -8.12
N ARG A 37 14.07 -8.24 -7.46
CA ARG A 37 14.18 -6.87 -8.00
C ARG A 37 12.87 -6.27 -8.51
N GLU A 38 11.74 -6.76 -8.01
CA GLU A 38 10.44 -6.18 -8.32
C GLU A 38 10.17 -4.95 -7.46
N HIS A 39 9.78 -3.85 -8.12
CA HIS A 39 9.22 -2.65 -7.51
C HIS A 39 7.79 -2.51 -8.04
N THR A 40 6.79 -2.58 -7.18
CA THR A 40 5.40 -2.63 -7.61
C THR A 40 4.48 -1.92 -6.65
N MET A 41 3.25 -1.69 -7.09
CA MET A 41 2.20 -1.15 -6.25
C MET A 41 0.87 -1.83 -6.58
N TYR A 42 0.02 -1.90 -5.56
CA TYR A 42 -1.32 -2.45 -5.64
C TYR A 42 -2.35 -1.40 -5.26
N ARG A 43 -3.47 -1.35 -5.99
CA ARG A 43 -4.55 -0.41 -5.73
C ARG A 43 -5.93 -0.97 -6.10
N HIS A 44 -6.96 -0.42 -5.46
CA HIS A 44 -8.32 -0.61 -5.92
C HIS A 44 -8.61 0.32 -7.11
N THR A 45 -9.11 -0.24 -8.22
CA THR A 45 -9.33 0.43 -9.51
C THR A 45 -8.05 0.86 -10.22
N ASN A 46 -8.16 1.26 -11.50
CA ASN A 46 -7.02 1.79 -12.25
C ASN A 46 -6.88 3.32 -12.15
N ALA A 47 -7.55 3.95 -11.16
CA ALA A 47 -7.49 5.40 -10.99
C ALA A 47 -6.13 5.84 -10.44
N ALA A 48 -5.65 7.00 -10.88
CA ALA A 48 -4.45 7.63 -10.32
C ALA A 48 -4.70 8.16 -8.89
N ASP A 49 -5.92 8.62 -8.61
CA ASP A 49 -6.34 9.05 -7.27
C ASP A 49 -6.82 7.84 -6.46
N ALA A 50 -5.88 7.13 -5.84
CA ALA A 50 -6.13 5.88 -5.13
C ALA A 50 -5.15 5.65 -3.97
N THR A 51 -5.61 4.92 -2.96
CA THR A 51 -4.73 4.42 -1.90
C THR A 51 -3.82 3.34 -2.49
N LEU A 52 -2.50 3.49 -2.35
CA LEU A 52 -1.53 2.54 -2.88
C LEU A 52 -0.94 1.69 -1.75
N VAL A 53 -0.72 0.41 -2.05
CA VAL A 53 0.17 -0.46 -1.26
C VAL A 53 1.41 -0.69 -2.10
N GLU A 54 2.52 -0.10 -1.70
CA GLU A 54 3.77 -0.15 -2.45
C GLU A 54 4.66 -1.24 -1.86
N LEU A 55 5.29 -2.06 -2.71
CA LEU A 55 6.22 -3.09 -2.28
C LEU A 55 7.45 -3.15 -3.18
N THR A 56 8.58 -3.42 -2.55
CA THR A 56 9.83 -3.76 -3.24
C THR A 56 10.40 -5.06 -2.67
N LEU A 57 10.75 -6.00 -3.54
CA LEU A 57 11.59 -7.16 -3.20
C LEU A 57 12.94 -6.99 -3.90
N ALA A 58 13.99 -6.68 -3.14
CA ALA A 58 15.35 -6.58 -3.66
C ALA A 58 16.36 -6.80 -2.53
N ASP A 59 17.61 -7.13 -2.86
CA ASP A 59 18.72 -7.22 -1.89
C ASP A 59 18.40 -8.05 -0.63
N ARG A 60 17.63 -9.14 -0.80
CA ARG A 60 17.15 -10.02 0.28
C ARG A 60 16.33 -9.31 1.37
N LYS A 61 15.60 -8.26 0.96
CA LYS A 61 14.67 -7.51 1.79
C LYS A 61 13.35 -7.26 1.07
N LEU A 62 12.31 -7.17 1.87
CA LEU A 62 11.00 -6.69 1.47
C LEU A 62 10.78 -5.32 2.09
N TRP A 63 10.61 -4.30 1.26
CA TRP A 63 10.13 -2.99 1.69
C TRP A 63 8.67 -2.85 1.33
N TYR A 64 7.93 -2.16 2.20
CA TYR A 64 6.54 -1.86 1.95
C TYR A 64 6.11 -0.59 2.67
N ASP A 65 5.06 0.01 2.14
CA ASP A 65 4.37 1.14 2.73
C ASP A 65 2.94 1.24 2.17
N ILE A 66 2.18 2.16 2.75
CA ILE A 66 0.94 2.65 2.17
C ILE A 66 1.21 4.08 1.71
N SER A 67 0.76 4.43 0.51
CA SER A 67 0.83 5.80 0.02
C SER A 67 -0.58 6.34 -0.19
N ALA A 68 -0.79 7.52 0.37
CA ALA A 68 -1.95 8.36 0.14
C ALA A 68 -1.53 9.71 -0.47
N ILE A 69 -0.42 9.74 -1.21
CA ILE A 69 0.06 10.91 -1.92
C ILE A 69 -0.91 11.23 -3.08
N PRO A 70 -1.52 12.42 -3.13
CA PRO A 70 -2.30 12.84 -4.29
C PRO A 70 -1.48 12.76 -5.61
N PRO A 71 -2.06 12.24 -6.70
CA PRO A 71 -1.36 12.14 -7.98
C PRO A 71 -0.91 13.52 -8.46
N GLY A 72 0.28 13.60 -9.07
CA GLY A 72 0.81 14.88 -9.55
C GLY A 72 1.29 15.83 -8.45
N CYS A 73 1.58 15.33 -7.25
CA CYS A 73 2.12 16.16 -6.16
C CYS A 73 3.41 16.91 -6.54
N GLY A 74 4.26 16.35 -7.42
CA GLY A 74 5.55 16.94 -7.79
C GLY A 74 6.48 17.01 -6.58
N ASN A 75 7.04 18.18 -6.28
CA ASN A 75 7.90 18.40 -5.10
C ASN A 75 7.11 18.99 -3.91
N GLY A 76 5.84 18.60 -3.73
CA GLY A 76 5.05 19.04 -2.58
C GLY A 76 5.70 18.59 -1.25
N MET A 77 5.61 19.45 -0.23
CA MET A 77 6.27 19.26 1.07
C MET A 77 5.27 18.93 2.19
N SER A 78 3.99 18.80 1.84
CA SER A 78 2.90 18.48 2.75
C SER A 78 1.74 17.87 1.99
N TYR A 79 0.83 17.18 2.71
CA TYR A 79 -0.41 16.67 2.13
C TYR A 79 -1.22 17.79 1.46
N ALA A 80 -1.36 18.94 2.13
CA ALA A 80 -2.09 20.09 1.61
C ALA A 80 -1.47 20.64 0.31
N ASP A 81 -0.14 20.66 0.20
CA ASP A 81 0.53 21.04 -1.05
C ASP A 81 0.22 20.05 -2.17
N CYS A 82 0.26 18.75 -1.88
CA CYS A 82 -0.08 17.72 -2.88
C CYS A 82 -1.55 17.81 -3.33
N VAL A 83 -2.49 18.04 -2.41
CA VAL A 83 -3.91 18.23 -2.75
C VAL A 83 -4.07 19.45 -3.64
N ARG A 84 -3.39 20.57 -3.35
CA ARG A 84 -3.42 21.76 -4.21
C ARG A 84 -2.82 21.49 -5.59
N ASN A 85 -1.65 20.86 -5.64
CA ASN A 85 -0.92 20.60 -6.89
C ASN A 85 -1.66 19.62 -7.81
N SER A 86 -2.40 18.68 -7.22
CA SER A 86 -3.21 17.69 -7.94
C SER A 86 -4.58 18.19 -8.39
N GLY A 87 -4.94 19.44 -8.09
CA GLY A 87 -6.28 19.98 -8.39
C GLY A 87 -7.39 19.43 -7.50
N GLY A 88 -7.05 18.96 -6.29
CA GLY A 88 -8.02 18.49 -5.28
C GLY A 88 -8.11 16.97 -5.11
N ALA A 89 -7.23 16.20 -5.75
CA ALA A 89 -7.15 14.75 -5.55
C ALA A 89 -6.69 14.43 -4.11
N LYS A 90 -7.03 13.24 -3.62
CA LYS A 90 -6.80 12.86 -2.21
C LYS A 90 -5.68 11.83 -2.04
N GLY A 91 -5.25 11.17 -3.11
CA GLY A 91 -4.42 9.97 -3.04
C GLY A 91 -5.12 8.81 -2.32
N TYR A 92 -6.45 8.83 -2.19
CA TYR A 92 -7.15 7.90 -1.30
C TYR A 92 -8.55 7.59 -1.82
N ASN A 93 -8.87 6.29 -1.90
CA ASN A 93 -10.18 5.81 -2.32
C ASN A 93 -10.75 4.69 -1.45
N ILE A 94 -9.90 3.93 -0.77
CA ILE A 94 -10.32 2.78 0.04
C ILE A 94 -9.44 2.61 1.28
N PRO A 95 -10.01 2.20 2.43
CA PRO A 95 -9.22 1.83 3.59
C PRO A 95 -8.39 0.57 3.34
N VAL A 96 -7.17 0.53 3.86
CA VAL A 96 -6.25 -0.59 3.70
C VAL A 96 -5.43 -0.83 4.97
N SER A 97 -5.10 -2.08 5.27
CA SER A 97 -4.04 -2.43 6.21
C SER A 97 -3.09 -3.44 5.59
N VAL A 98 -1.79 -3.34 5.92
CA VAL A 98 -0.77 -4.33 5.57
C VAL A 98 -0.27 -4.96 6.85
N LEU A 99 -0.44 -6.28 6.98
CA LEU A 99 0.01 -7.06 8.13
C LEU A 99 1.13 -8.01 7.68
N PRO A 100 2.38 -7.81 8.12
CA PRO A 100 3.39 -8.87 8.11
C PRO A 100 2.90 -10.03 9.00
N THR A 101 3.15 -11.28 8.63
CA THR A 101 2.60 -12.43 9.38
C THR A 101 3.67 -13.27 10.05
N LYS A 102 4.94 -13.10 9.67
CA LYS A 102 6.07 -13.87 10.20
C LYS A 102 6.88 -13.07 11.21
N TYR A 103 7.11 -11.78 10.98
CA TYR A 103 7.99 -10.95 11.81
C TYR A 103 7.35 -9.66 12.33
N ASP A 104 6.03 -9.56 12.35
CA ASP A 104 5.29 -8.40 12.88
C ASP A 104 5.75 -8.01 14.30
N GLY A 105 6.21 -6.78 14.45
CA GLY A 105 6.69 -6.21 15.71
C GLY A 105 8.04 -6.75 16.19
N ASN A 106 8.72 -7.59 15.41
CA ASN A 106 10.02 -8.15 15.80
C ASN A 106 11.16 -7.17 15.45
N ALA A 107 11.63 -6.44 16.46
CA ALA A 107 12.72 -5.46 16.32
C ALA A 107 14.05 -6.04 15.80
N GLN A 108 14.28 -7.35 15.89
CA GLN A 108 15.49 -8.00 15.33
C GLN A 108 15.38 -8.27 13.83
N LYS A 109 14.21 -8.05 13.24
CA LYS A 109 13.87 -8.36 11.84
C LYS A 109 13.53 -7.11 11.03
N GLY A 110 14.06 -5.95 11.44
CA GLY A 110 13.84 -4.68 10.75
C GLY A 110 12.62 -3.92 11.28
N ASN A 111 12.18 -2.91 10.54
CA ASN A 111 11.02 -2.09 10.86
C ASN A 111 9.69 -2.78 10.45
N CYS A 112 9.61 -4.09 10.65
CA CYS A 112 8.53 -4.94 10.15
C CYS A 112 7.35 -4.90 11.12
N HIS A 113 6.31 -4.11 10.82
CA HIS A 113 5.10 -4.04 11.64
C HIS A 113 3.84 -3.66 10.85
N LYS A 114 2.67 -4.05 11.37
CA LYS A 114 1.38 -3.69 10.79
C LYS A 114 1.25 -2.17 10.61
N VAL A 115 0.75 -1.76 9.42
CA VAL A 115 0.35 -0.37 9.10
C VAL A 115 -1.10 -0.34 8.66
N THR A 116 -1.83 0.74 8.99
CA THR A 116 -3.26 0.86 8.68
C THR A 116 -3.65 2.28 8.26
N CYS A 117 -4.33 2.38 7.12
CA CYS A 117 -4.82 3.63 6.55
C CYS A 117 -6.33 3.58 6.32
N THR A 118 -7.07 4.37 7.10
CA THR A 118 -8.56 4.43 7.05
C THR A 118 -9.11 5.77 6.60
N ARG A 119 -8.23 6.72 6.26
CA ARG A 119 -8.58 8.05 5.74
C ARG A 119 -7.42 8.61 4.93
N ALA A 120 -7.69 9.61 4.09
CA ALA A 120 -6.69 10.20 3.20
C ALA A 120 -5.48 10.77 3.96
N GLU A 121 -5.70 11.53 5.04
CA GLU A 121 -4.62 12.03 5.90
C GLU A 121 -4.33 11.00 7.02
N CYS A 122 -3.73 9.89 6.62
CA CYS A 122 -3.36 8.79 7.49
C CYS A 122 -1.94 8.95 8.06
N PRO A 123 -1.74 8.80 9.39
CA PRO A 123 -0.42 8.85 9.99
C PRO A 123 0.55 7.74 9.56
N ASP A 124 0.05 6.58 9.12
CA ASP A 124 0.86 5.44 8.72
C ASP A 124 1.25 5.45 7.24
N ALA A 125 0.63 6.33 6.43
CA ALA A 125 0.85 6.40 5.00
C ALA A 125 1.77 7.55 4.61
N TYR A 126 2.47 7.42 3.48
CA TYR A 126 3.10 8.55 2.81
C TYR A 126 2.03 9.56 2.41
N LEU A 127 2.19 10.82 2.83
CA LEU A 127 1.28 11.90 2.49
C LEU A 127 1.86 12.89 1.46
N TYR A 128 3.17 12.87 1.28
CA TYR A 128 3.92 13.63 0.30
C TYR A 128 5.23 12.88 -0.04
N PRO A 129 5.91 13.19 -1.16
CA PRO A 129 7.04 12.39 -1.65
C PRO A 129 8.26 12.28 -0.73
N PHE A 130 8.40 13.20 0.21
CA PHE A 130 9.54 13.26 1.14
C PHE A 130 9.14 12.85 2.57
N ASP A 131 8.01 12.16 2.74
CA ASP A 131 7.52 11.66 4.03
C ASP A 131 8.26 10.36 4.43
N ASP A 132 9.59 10.38 4.41
CA ASP A 132 10.45 9.17 4.36
C ASP A 132 10.41 8.27 5.62
N LEU A 133 9.66 8.66 6.66
CA LEU A 133 9.53 7.89 7.89
C LEU A 133 8.49 6.76 7.81
N LYS A 134 7.77 6.64 6.69
CA LYS A 134 6.66 5.69 6.54
C LYS A 134 7.08 4.32 6.03
N MET A 135 8.18 4.23 5.28
CA MET A 135 8.71 2.98 4.76
C MET A 135 9.03 1.97 5.87
N LYS A 136 8.61 0.73 5.64
CA LYS A 136 8.89 -0.43 6.50
C LYS A 136 9.80 -1.40 5.76
N ASP A 137 10.53 -2.23 6.52
CA ASP A 137 11.35 -3.29 5.96
C ASP A 137 11.23 -4.59 6.77
N CYS A 138 11.15 -5.71 6.06
CA CYS A 138 11.14 -7.07 6.57
C CYS A 138 12.19 -7.92 5.83
N PRO A 139 12.58 -9.09 6.37
CA PRO A 139 13.32 -10.09 5.61
C PRO A 139 12.55 -10.54 4.36
N ASP A 140 13.25 -11.01 3.34
CA ASP A 140 12.69 -11.46 2.05
C ASP A 140 11.74 -12.67 2.14
N ASP A 141 11.80 -13.43 3.23
CA ASP A 141 10.92 -14.58 3.48
C ASP A 141 9.65 -14.23 4.28
N GLU A 142 9.31 -12.94 4.37
CA GLU A 142 8.06 -12.45 4.94
C GLU A 142 6.83 -12.74 4.04
N VAL A 143 5.67 -12.80 4.68
CA VAL A 143 4.37 -12.97 4.04
C VAL A 143 3.42 -11.89 4.55
N PHE A 144 2.76 -11.20 3.64
CA PHE A 144 1.82 -10.15 3.98
C PHE A 144 0.37 -10.55 3.77
N VAL A 145 -0.50 -10.11 4.68
CA VAL A 145 -1.95 -10.02 4.46
C VAL A 145 -2.32 -8.56 4.27
N VAL A 146 -2.86 -8.23 3.10
CA VAL A 146 -3.38 -6.90 2.77
C VAL A 146 -4.90 -6.95 2.85
N THR A 147 -5.48 -6.15 3.73
CA THR A 147 -6.94 -6.13 3.94
C THR A 147 -7.52 -4.80 3.45
N PHE A 148 -8.46 -4.87 2.50
CA PHE A 148 -9.30 -3.74 2.10
C PHE A 148 -10.50 -3.61 3.05
N CYS A 149 -10.79 -2.39 3.51
CA CYS A 149 -11.77 -2.11 4.57
C CYS A 149 -11.52 -2.90 5.87
N PRO A 150 -10.31 -2.82 6.47
CA PRO A 150 -9.97 -3.57 7.67
C PRO A 150 -10.82 -3.20 8.89
#